data_AF-A0A914YHV6-F1
#
_entry.id   AF-A0A914YHV6-F1
#
_cell.length_a   1.000
_cell.length_b   1.000
_cell.length_c   1.000
_cell.angle_alpha   90.00
_cell.angle_beta   90.00
_cell.angle_gamma   90.00
#
_symmetry.space_group_name_H-M   'P 1'
#
loop_
_entity.id
_entity.type
_entity.pdbx_description
1 polymer ?
#
loop_
_entity_poly.entity_id
_entity_poly.type
_entity_poly.pdbx_seq_one_letter_code
_entity_poly.pdbx_strand_id
1 'polypeptide(L)'
;MLSASHIAAAIFKALFGLIGFLTFAELTQKEISNSLPNQYFKVIVNIVLVIKALLSYPLPFFAIVQLLTDNFFRGVKFTVFQSCYGADGSLREWAACLRIILLLWTLMVALSVPYLLELMGLVGNITGTMLSFVWPAYFHLKLKSDKLTKEEIKFNKFVIGMGIFVMVLGVYYSTIELYSAIKYKSN
;
A
#
# COMPACT_ATOMS: atom_id res chain seq x y z
N MET A 1 19.07 -15.59 1.53
CA MET A 1 18.63 -14.57 2.53
C MET A 1 17.20 -14.09 2.27
N LEU A 2 16.87 -13.67 1.03
CA LEU A 2 15.52 -13.18 0.70
C LEU A 2 14.41 -14.26 0.86
N SER A 3 14.61 -15.46 0.30
CA SER A 3 13.61 -16.54 0.38
C SER A 3 13.33 -16.99 1.82
N ALA A 4 14.37 -17.10 2.65
CA ALA A 4 14.23 -17.44 4.06
C ALA A 4 13.43 -16.37 4.83
N SER A 5 13.64 -15.09 4.52
CA SER A 5 12.90 -13.98 5.12
C SER A 5 11.42 -14.01 4.74
N HIS A 6 11.11 -14.32 3.47
CA HIS A 6 9.72 -14.47 3.03
C HIS A 6 9.02 -15.67 3.66
N ILE A 7 9.71 -16.81 3.76
CA ILE A 7 9.16 -18.01 4.42
C ILE A 7 8.89 -17.73 5.90
N ALA A 8 9.84 -17.15 6.62
CA ALA A 8 9.66 -16.79 8.03
C ALA A 8 8.50 -15.81 8.23
N ALA A 9 8.39 -14.78 7.38
CA ALA A 9 7.29 -13.82 7.43
C ALA A 9 5.92 -14.47 7.14
N ALA A 10 5.87 -15.42 6.20
CA ALA A 10 4.65 -16.15 5.87
C ALA A 10 4.20 -17.02 7.05
N ILE A 11 5.12 -17.78 7.65
CA ILE A 11 4.84 -18.60 8.84
C ILE A 11 4.34 -17.73 9.99
N PHE A 12 5.03 -16.63 10.28
CA PHE A 12 4.65 -15.73 11.37
C PHE A 12 3.26 -15.14 11.17
N LYS A 13 2.95 -14.64 9.96
CA LYS A 13 1.61 -14.08 9.64
C LYS A 13 0.51 -15.14 9.71
N ALA A 14 0.77 -16.34 9.18
CA ALA A 14 -0.20 -17.44 9.20
C ALA A 14 -0.49 -17.90 10.62
N LEU A 15 0.54 -18.10 11.45
CA LEU A 15 0.38 -18.48 12.86
C LEU A 15 -0.33 -17.37 13.65
N PHE A 16 0.06 -16.12 13.46
CA PHE A 16 -0.58 -14.99 14.14
C PHE A 16 -2.08 -14.89 13.79
N GLY A 17 -2.42 -15.02 12.50
CA GLY A 17 -3.82 -15.02 12.05
C GLY A 17 -4.61 -16.22 12.58
N LEU A 18 -4.03 -17.42 12.53
CA LEU A 18 -4.67 -18.64 13.00
C LEU A 18 -4.93 -18.60 14.51
N ILE A 19 -3.92 -18.24 15.31
CA ILE A 19 -4.06 -18.15 16.77
C ILE A 19 -5.07 -17.06 17.12
N GLY A 20 -5.01 -15.91 16.46
CA GLY A 20 -5.98 -14.82 16.67
C GLY A 20 -7.42 -15.27 16.42
N PHE A 21 -7.66 -15.95 15.29
CA PHE A 21 -8.98 -16.47 14.96
C PHE A 21 -9.45 -17.55 15.93
N LEU A 22 -8.60 -18.52 16.29
CA LEU A 22 -8.96 -19.57 17.25
C LEU A 22 -9.22 -19.04 18.67
N THR A 23 -8.64 -17.90 19.03
CA THR A 23 -8.80 -17.30 20.36
C THR A 23 -10.11 -16.52 20.49
N PHE A 24 -10.45 -15.71 19.48
CA PHE A 24 -11.60 -14.81 19.54
C PHE A 24 -12.83 -15.33 18.79
N ALA A 25 -12.65 -16.23 17.82
CA ALA A 25 -13.71 -16.81 16.99
C ALA A 25 -14.70 -15.74 16.51
N GLU A 26 -15.97 -15.85 16.89
CA GLU A 26 -17.05 -14.92 16.52
C GLU A 26 -16.88 -13.50 17.08
N LEU A 27 -16.03 -13.31 18.09
CA LEU A 27 -15.74 -11.99 18.67
C LEU A 27 -14.63 -11.23 17.92
N THR A 28 -14.03 -11.82 16.89
CA THR A 28 -12.95 -11.20 16.12
C THR A 28 -13.43 -9.92 15.42
N GLN A 29 -12.96 -8.78 15.89
CA GLN A 29 -13.17 -7.49 15.26
C GLN A 29 -12.21 -7.30 14.08
N LYS A 30 -12.53 -6.34 13.20
CA LYS A 30 -11.68 -5.97 12.04
C LYS A 30 -10.25 -5.70 12.48
N GLU A 31 -10.03 -4.85 13.49
CA GLU A 31 -8.74 -4.76 14.15
C GLU A 31 -8.61 -5.80 15.28
N ILE A 32 -7.59 -6.68 15.19
CA ILE A 32 -7.33 -7.67 16.23
C ILE A 32 -7.08 -7.04 17.62
N SER A 33 -6.50 -5.84 17.68
CA SER A 33 -6.29 -5.13 18.95
C SER A 33 -7.61 -4.73 19.62
N ASN A 34 -8.68 -4.54 18.85
CA ASN A 34 -10.00 -4.24 19.37
C ASN A 34 -10.70 -5.47 19.97
N SER A 35 -10.24 -6.68 19.64
CA SER A 35 -10.77 -7.94 20.17
C SER A 35 -10.20 -8.30 21.55
N LEU A 36 -9.19 -7.57 22.04
CA LEU A 36 -8.54 -7.85 23.32
C LEU A 36 -9.50 -7.62 24.51
N PRO A 37 -9.64 -8.59 25.44
CA PRO A 37 -10.60 -8.50 26.54
C PRO A 37 -10.12 -7.57 27.67
N ASN A 38 -8.80 -7.44 27.86
CA ASN A 38 -8.23 -6.60 28.90
C ASN A 38 -7.99 -5.17 28.37
N GLN A 39 -8.66 -4.19 28.98
CA GLN A 39 -8.59 -2.77 28.61
C GLN A 39 -7.17 -2.20 28.70
N TYR A 40 -6.40 -2.53 29.75
CA TYR A 40 -5.05 -2.02 29.91
C TYR A 40 -4.11 -2.54 28.81
N PHE A 41 -4.22 -3.83 28.49
CA PHE A 41 -3.42 -4.43 27.43
C PHE A 41 -3.78 -3.86 26.05
N LYS A 42 -5.07 -3.65 25.79
CA LYS A 42 -5.56 -2.99 24.57
C LYS A 42 -4.97 -1.59 24.39
N VAL A 43 -4.95 -0.77 25.46
CA VAL A 43 -4.38 0.58 25.43
C VAL A 43 -2.89 0.54 25.09
N ILE A 44 -2.13 -0.34 25.74
CA ILE A 44 -0.68 -0.48 25.49
C ILE A 44 -0.42 -0.85 24.03
N VAL A 45 -1.11 -1.87 23.50
CA VAL A 45 -0.94 -2.31 22.11
C VAL A 45 -1.29 -1.18 21.14
N ASN A 46 -2.39 -0.46 21.36
CA ASN A 46 -2.80 0.64 20.50
C ASN A 46 -1.81 1.81 20.54
N ILE A 47 -1.23 2.15 21.70
CA ILE A 47 -0.17 3.18 21.79
C ILE A 47 1.05 2.75 20.96
N VAL A 48 1.48 1.50 21.07
CA VAL A 48 2.60 0.97 20.26
C VAL A 48 2.28 1.04 18.77
N LEU A 49 1.06 0.70 18.36
CA LEU A 49 0.62 0.79 16.97
C LEU A 49 0.61 2.24 16.46
N VAL A 50 0.20 3.20 17.28
CA VAL A 50 0.24 4.63 16.94
C VAL A 50 1.68 5.12 16.80
N ILE A 51 2.57 4.78 17.75
CA ILE A 51 4.00 5.13 17.67
C ILE A 51 4.62 4.56 16.39
N LYS A 52 4.34 3.27 16.09
CA LYS A 52 4.79 2.63 14.85
C LYS A 52 4.30 3.41 13.62
N ALA A 53 3.02 3.79 13.58
CA ALA A 53 2.46 4.53 12.45
C ALA A 53 3.14 5.90 12.27
N LEU A 54 3.34 6.65 13.36
CA LEU A 54 4.02 7.95 13.35
C LEU A 54 5.48 7.84 12.87
N LEU A 55 6.20 6.80 13.31
CA LEU A 55 7.58 6.56 12.87
C LEU A 55 7.67 6.03 11.43
N SER A 56 6.65 5.31 10.96
CA SER A 56 6.64 4.71 9.62
C SER A 56 6.13 5.65 8.54
N TYR A 57 5.31 6.65 8.88
CA TYR A 57 4.71 7.58 7.93
C TYR A 57 5.72 8.43 7.11
N PRO A 58 6.81 8.95 7.69
CA PRO A 58 7.76 9.79 6.95
C PRO A 58 8.42 9.05 5.78
N LEU A 59 8.69 7.75 5.92
CA LEU A 59 9.40 6.95 4.92
C LEU A 59 8.72 6.96 3.53
N PRO A 60 7.44 6.52 3.38
CA PRO A 60 6.75 6.60 2.10
C PRO A 60 6.45 8.04 1.68
N PHE A 61 6.22 8.95 2.64
CA PHE A 61 6.00 10.35 2.31
C PHE A 61 7.21 10.98 1.60
N PHE A 62 8.42 10.76 2.13
CA PHE A 62 9.66 11.23 1.50
C PHE A 62 9.88 10.57 0.13
N ALA A 63 9.58 9.28 -0.01
CA ALA A 63 9.67 8.59 -1.29
C ALA A 63 8.75 9.23 -2.35
N ILE A 64 7.51 9.58 -1.99
CA ILE A 64 6.57 10.26 -2.89
C ILE A 64 7.07 11.66 -3.26
N VAL A 65 7.53 12.43 -2.28
CA VAL A 65 8.09 13.79 -2.52
C VAL A 65 9.28 13.72 -3.47
N GLN A 66 10.16 12.73 -3.28
CA GLN A 66 11.32 12.53 -4.15
C GLN A 66 10.90 12.11 -5.57
N LEU A 67 9.98 11.14 -5.71
CA LEU A 67 9.48 10.72 -7.02
C LEU A 67 8.78 11.85 -7.77
N LEU A 68 7.99 12.68 -7.08
CA LEU A 68 7.39 13.87 -7.68
C LEU A 68 8.46 14.86 -8.13
N THR A 69 9.42 15.14 -7.26
CA THR A 69 10.52 16.06 -7.56
C THR A 69 11.32 15.60 -8.78
N ASP A 70 11.67 14.31 -8.82
CA ASP A 70 12.50 13.73 -9.87
C ASP A 70 11.81 13.64 -11.23
N ASN A 71 10.50 13.35 -11.25
CA ASN A 71 9.78 13.18 -12.52
C ASN A 71 9.17 14.48 -13.05
N PHE A 72 8.79 15.42 -12.17
CA PHE A 72 8.03 16.61 -12.56
C PHE A 72 8.74 17.95 -12.29
N PHE A 73 9.70 18.00 -11.37
CA PHE A 73 10.28 19.25 -10.85
C PHE A 73 11.82 19.27 -10.84
N ARG A 74 12.48 18.78 -11.90
CA ARG A 74 13.93 18.92 -12.12
C ARG A 74 14.31 20.19 -12.88
N GLY A 75 13.35 21.08 -13.13
CA GLY A 75 13.52 22.35 -13.83
C GLY A 75 13.05 22.30 -15.29
N VAL A 76 12.67 23.47 -15.81
CA VAL A 76 11.97 23.64 -17.10
C VAL A 76 12.74 23.08 -18.32
N LYS A 77 14.06 22.91 -18.19
CA LYS A 77 14.90 22.32 -19.25
C LYS A 77 14.80 20.79 -19.33
N PHE A 78 14.41 20.12 -18.25
CA PHE A 78 14.36 18.66 -18.13
C PHE A 78 12.97 18.11 -17.81
N THR A 79 12.09 18.91 -17.20
CA THR A 79 10.74 18.53 -16.75
C THR A 79 9.75 19.69 -16.93
N VAL A 80 8.46 19.40 -16.77
CA VAL A 80 7.37 20.36 -17.02
C VAL A 80 7.40 21.57 -16.08
N PHE A 81 7.88 21.41 -14.84
CA PHE A 81 7.84 22.47 -13.82
C PHE A 81 9.23 22.95 -13.37
N GLN A 82 9.24 24.09 -12.66
CA GLN A 82 10.45 24.65 -12.07
C GLN A 82 11.08 23.71 -11.02
N SER A 83 12.38 23.87 -10.77
CA SER A 83 13.12 23.06 -9.79
C SER A 83 12.66 23.36 -8.37
N CYS A 84 12.36 22.31 -7.57
CA CYS A 84 12.02 22.43 -6.15
C CYS A 84 13.13 23.08 -5.30
N TYR A 85 14.39 22.96 -5.75
CA TYR A 85 15.57 23.48 -5.07
C TYR A 85 16.14 24.69 -5.82
N GLY A 86 16.56 25.70 -5.07
CA GLY A 86 17.34 26.84 -5.57
C GLY A 86 18.76 26.43 -5.99
N ALA A 87 19.48 27.35 -6.64
CA ALA A 87 20.87 27.12 -7.05
C ALA A 87 21.84 27.00 -5.86
N ASP A 88 21.41 27.51 -4.71
CA ASP A 88 22.02 27.48 -3.38
C ASP A 88 21.66 26.24 -2.55
N GLY A 89 20.82 25.34 -3.09
CA GLY A 89 20.32 24.17 -2.38
C GLY A 89 19.19 24.45 -1.37
N SER A 90 18.70 25.70 -1.28
CA SER A 90 17.54 26.03 -0.45
C SER A 90 16.25 25.46 -1.05
N LEU A 91 15.33 25.06 -0.17
CA LEU A 91 14.00 24.62 -0.59
C LEU A 91 13.17 25.84 -0.95
N ARG A 92 12.65 25.91 -2.17
CA ARG A 92 11.80 27.04 -2.58
C ARG A 92 10.47 27.00 -1.82
N GLU A 93 9.90 28.17 -1.55
CA GLU A 93 8.63 28.32 -0.80
C GLU A 93 7.47 27.54 -1.44
N TRP A 94 7.38 27.54 -2.77
CA TRP A 94 6.35 26.77 -3.47
C TRP A 94 6.52 25.25 -3.32
N ALA A 95 7.75 24.75 -3.16
CA ALA A 95 8.02 23.34 -2.93
C ALA A 95 7.62 22.94 -1.50
N ALA A 96 7.73 23.85 -0.53
CA ALA A 96 7.14 23.67 0.80
C ALA A 96 5.60 23.63 0.72
N CYS A 97 4.98 24.51 -0.07
CA CYS A 97 3.54 24.48 -0.32
C CYS A 97 3.08 23.13 -0.91
N LEU A 98 3.81 22.58 -1.89
CA LEU A 98 3.52 21.26 -2.46
C LEU A 98 3.57 20.15 -1.39
N ARG A 99 4.55 20.17 -0.49
CA ARG A 99 4.63 19.20 0.63
C ARG A 99 3.44 19.35 1.57
N ILE A 100 3.04 20.58 1.90
CA ILE A 100 1.86 20.85 2.74
C ILE A 100 0.59 20.34 2.06
N ILE A 101 0.42 20.57 0.75
CA ILE A 101 -0.73 20.05 -0.01
C ILE A 101 -0.78 18.52 0.03
N LEU A 102 0.36 17.84 -0.13
CA LEU A 102 0.43 16.39 -0.02
C LEU A 102 0.04 15.88 1.37
N LEU A 103 0.49 16.56 2.44
CA LEU A 103 0.11 16.24 3.82
C LEU A 103 -1.38 16.49 4.08
N LEU A 104 -1.93 17.57 3.56
CA LEU A 104 -3.36 17.85 3.68
C LEU A 104 -4.18 16.83 2.91
N TRP A 105 -3.71 16.39 1.73
CA TRP A 105 -4.36 15.35 0.96
C TRP A 105 -4.37 14.00 1.69
N THR A 106 -3.24 13.58 2.27
CA THR A 106 -3.21 12.34 3.07
C THR A 106 -4.13 12.45 4.30
N LEU A 107 -4.19 13.61 4.95
CA LEU A 107 -5.12 13.88 6.04
C LEU A 107 -6.59 13.80 5.59
N MET A 108 -6.93 14.39 4.45
CA MET A 108 -8.30 14.31 3.90
C MET A 108 -8.70 12.86 3.63
N VAL A 109 -7.80 12.04 3.06
CA VAL A 109 -8.06 10.61 2.85
C VAL A 109 -8.24 9.89 4.18
N ALA A 110 -7.41 10.18 5.18
CA ALA A 110 -7.51 9.58 6.51
C ALA A 110 -8.83 9.93 7.23
N LEU A 111 -9.32 11.16 7.08
CA LEU A 111 -10.60 11.60 7.66
C LEU A 111 -11.82 11.05 6.89
N SER A 112 -11.68 10.83 5.58
CA SER A 112 -12.78 10.36 4.73
C SER A 112 -13.05 8.86 4.86
N VAL A 113 -12.06 8.08 5.31
CA VAL A 113 -12.15 6.62 5.33
C VAL A 113 -12.23 6.08 6.76
N PRO A 114 -13.43 5.78 7.29
CA PRO A 114 -13.59 5.15 8.60
C PRO A 114 -13.31 3.63 8.60
N TYR A 115 -12.98 3.03 7.45
CA TYR A 115 -12.80 1.58 7.24
C TYR A 115 -11.37 1.27 6.79
N LEU A 116 -10.43 1.34 7.73
CA LEU A 116 -9.00 1.20 7.46
C LEU A 116 -8.66 -0.15 6.82
N LEU A 117 -9.28 -1.24 7.28
CA LEU A 117 -8.99 -2.59 6.79
C LEU A 117 -9.49 -2.81 5.36
N GLU A 118 -10.70 -2.38 5.05
CA GLU A 118 -11.32 -2.51 3.73
C GLU A 118 -10.56 -1.70 2.69
N LEU A 119 -10.12 -0.49 3.06
CA LEU A 119 -9.26 0.33 2.21
C LEU A 119 -7.89 -0.33 2.01
N MET A 120 -7.27 -0.86 3.08
CA MET A 120 -6.01 -1.61 2.97
C MET A 120 -6.16 -2.85 2.08
N GLY A 121 -7.30 -3.55 2.15
CA GLY A 121 -7.62 -4.68 1.29
C GLY A 121 -7.75 -4.26 -0.18
N LEU A 122 -8.50 -3.18 -0.45
CA LEU A 122 -8.67 -2.64 -1.81
C LEU A 122 -7.34 -2.19 -2.41
N VAL A 123 -6.60 -1.34 -1.69
CA VAL A 123 -5.29 -0.83 -2.12
C VAL A 123 -4.31 -1.98 -2.29
N GLY A 124 -4.32 -2.96 -1.38
CA GLY A 124 -3.48 -4.15 -1.45
C GLY A 124 -3.80 -5.04 -2.66
N ASN A 125 -5.08 -5.22 -2.99
CA ASN A 125 -5.50 -5.98 -4.16
C ASN A 125 -5.07 -5.30 -5.46
N ILE A 126 -5.13 -3.98 -5.55
CA ILE A 126 -4.65 -3.24 -6.74
C ILE A 126 -3.11 -3.26 -6.77
N THR A 127 -2.46 -2.65 -5.77
CA THR A 127 -1.01 -2.44 -5.79
C THR A 127 -0.22 -3.75 -5.67
N GLY A 128 -0.69 -4.69 -4.84
CA GLY A 128 -0.05 -5.97 -4.63
C GLY A 128 -0.12 -6.86 -5.87
N THR A 129 -1.27 -6.97 -6.54
CA THR A 129 -1.37 -7.77 -7.77
C THR A 129 -0.56 -7.15 -8.91
N MET A 130 -0.55 -5.81 -9.02
CA MET A 130 0.29 -5.13 -10.00
C MET A 130 1.79 -5.36 -9.73
N LEU A 131 2.26 -5.19 -8.49
CA LEU A 131 3.69 -5.34 -8.16
C LEU A 131 4.16 -6.80 -8.12
N SER A 132 3.30 -7.75 -7.77
CA SER A 132 3.68 -9.16 -7.64
C SER A 132 3.50 -9.95 -8.94
N PHE A 133 2.52 -9.61 -9.78
CA PHE A 133 2.23 -10.36 -11.01
C PHE A 133 2.45 -9.53 -12.28
N VAL A 134 1.75 -8.40 -12.41
CA VAL A 134 1.64 -7.70 -13.71
C VAL A 134 2.94 -7.00 -14.11
N TRP A 135 3.47 -6.11 -13.28
CA TRP A 135 4.66 -5.31 -13.60
C TRP A 135 5.93 -6.15 -13.79
N PRO A 136 6.28 -7.11 -12.91
CA PRO A 136 7.48 -7.93 -13.11
C PRO A 136 7.43 -8.71 -14.42
N ALA A 137 6.30 -9.36 -14.73
CA ALA A 137 6.13 -10.14 -15.96
C ALA A 137 6.13 -9.24 -17.20
N TYR A 138 5.50 -8.07 -17.12
CA TYR A 138 5.49 -7.09 -18.22
C TYR A 138 6.89 -6.54 -18.50
N PHE A 139 7.63 -6.13 -17.47
CA PHE A 139 8.99 -5.64 -17.64
C PHE A 139 9.94 -6.73 -18.11
N HIS A 140 9.77 -7.96 -17.65
CA HIS A 140 10.55 -9.10 -18.13
C HIS A 140 10.33 -9.35 -19.64
N LEU A 141 9.07 -9.33 -20.09
CA LEU A 141 8.73 -9.40 -21.52
C LEU A 141 9.32 -8.23 -22.30
N LYS A 142 9.21 -7.00 -21.79
CA LYS A 142 9.64 -5.79 -22.52
C LYS A 142 11.15 -5.66 -22.62
N LEU A 143 11.89 -5.98 -21.54
CA LEU A 143 13.34 -5.79 -21.46
C LEU A 143 14.14 -6.96 -22.04
N LYS A 144 13.59 -8.18 -22.01
CA LYS A 144 14.28 -9.39 -22.50
C LYS A 144 13.60 -10.06 -23.69
N SER A 145 12.66 -9.41 -24.36
CA SER A 145 11.88 -9.98 -25.48
C SER A 145 12.72 -10.82 -26.46
N ASP A 146 13.90 -10.33 -26.82
CA ASP A 146 14.77 -10.96 -27.84
C ASP A 146 15.50 -12.23 -27.34
N LYS A 147 15.57 -12.44 -26.02
CA LYS A 147 16.26 -13.57 -25.38
C LYS A 147 15.32 -14.61 -24.79
N LEU A 148 14.00 -14.42 -24.92
CA LEU A 148 13.00 -15.29 -24.31
C LEU A 148 12.58 -16.43 -25.24
N THR A 149 12.40 -17.60 -24.64
CA THR A 149 11.78 -18.76 -25.28
C THR A 149 10.28 -18.53 -25.46
N LYS A 150 9.66 -19.12 -26.49
CA LYS A 150 8.21 -19.02 -26.72
C LYS A 150 7.37 -19.50 -25.52
N GLU A 151 7.87 -20.48 -24.77
CA GLU A 151 7.24 -20.98 -23.54
C GLU A 151 7.28 -19.94 -22.42
N GLU A 152 8.42 -19.29 -22.19
CA GLU A 152 8.57 -18.22 -21.21
C GLU A 152 7.66 -17.02 -21.55
N ILE A 153 7.55 -16.68 -22.83
CA ILE A 153 6.62 -15.63 -23.29
C ILE A 153 5.18 -16.01 -22.97
N LYS A 154 4.77 -17.26 -23.26
CA LYS A 154 3.43 -17.76 -22.96
C LYS A 154 3.16 -17.75 -21.45
N PHE A 155 4.13 -18.20 -20.64
CA PHE A 155 4.03 -18.22 -19.19
C PHE A 155 3.88 -16.80 -18.61
N ASN A 156 4.71 -15.84 -19.04
CA ASN A 156 4.60 -14.46 -18.57
C ASN A 156 3.26 -13.81 -18.97
N LYS A 157 2.76 -14.06 -20.18
CA LYS A 157 1.43 -13.60 -20.61
C LYS A 157 0.31 -14.23 -19.76
N PHE A 158 0.44 -15.51 -19.43
CA PHE A 158 -0.49 -16.20 -18.54
C PHE A 158 -0.49 -15.59 -17.13
N VAL A 159 0.69 -15.32 -16.55
CA VAL A 159 0.83 -14.67 -15.24
C VAL A 159 0.17 -13.28 -15.23
N ILE A 160 0.35 -12.48 -16.28
CA ILE A 160 -0.31 -11.18 -16.42
C ILE A 160 -1.84 -11.34 -16.46
N GLY A 161 -2.34 -12.26 -17.28
CA GLY A 161 -3.78 -12.52 -17.39
C GLY A 161 -4.41 -12.97 -16.07
N MET A 162 -3.75 -13.91 -15.38
CA MET A 162 -4.16 -14.36 -14.05
C MET A 162 -4.11 -13.22 -13.03
N GLY A 163 -3.06 -12.40 -13.05
CA GLY A 163 -2.92 -11.25 -12.15
C GLY A 163 -4.05 -10.23 -12.32
N ILE A 164 -4.42 -9.91 -13.57
CA ILE A 164 -5.55 -9.02 -13.87
C ILE A 164 -6.86 -9.65 -13.40
N PHE A 165 -7.07 -10.95 -13.63
CA PHE A 165 -8.27 -11.64 -13.16
C PHE A 165 -8.41 -11.59 -11.64
N VAL A 166 -7.35 -11.92 -10.90
CA VAL A 166 -7.33 -11.85 -9.43
C VAL A 166 -7.52 -10.42 -8.95
N MET A 167 -6.93 -9.43 -9.63
CA MET A 167 -7.12 -8.01 -9.31
C MET A 167 -8.59 -7.59 -9.46
N VAL A 168 -9.26 -7.95 -10.55
CA VAL A 168 -10.67 -7.60 -10.79
C VAL A 168 -11.56 -8.24 -9.73
N LEU A 169 -11.35 -9.52 -9.43
CA LEU A 169 -12.11 -10.20 -8.37
C LEU A 169 -11.87 -9.56 -7.00
N GLY A 170 -10.61 -9.30 -6.65
CA GLY A 170 -10.25 -8.67 -5.38
C GLY A 170 -10.86 -7.29 -5.23
N VAL A 171 -10.77 -6.45 -6.27
CA VAL A 171 -11.39 -5.11 -6.28
C VAL A 171 -12.91 -5.22 -6.17
N TYR A 172 -13.55 -6.15 -6.88
CA TYR A 172 -15.00 -6.34 -6.82
C TYR A 172 -15.48 -6.65 -5.39
N TYR A 173 -14.88 -7.66 -4.75
CA TYR A 173 -15.26 -8.02 -3.37
C TYR A 173 -14.94 -6.91 -2.38
N SER A 174 -13.74 -6.32 -2.43
CA SER A 174 -13.38 -5.22 -1.53
C SER A 174 -14.28 -3.98 -1.71
N THR A 175 -14.74 -3.71 -2.93
CA THR A 175 -15.67 -2.58 -3.20
C THR A 175 -17.06 -2.87 -2.62
N ILE A 176 -17.55 -4.10 -2.70
CA ILE A 176 -18.83 -4.49 -2.10
C ILE A 176 -18.78 -4.40 -0.58
N GLU A 177 -17.70 -4.88 0.04
CA GLU A 177 -17.51 -4.79 1.48
C GLU A 177 -17.44 -3.33 1.94
N LEU A 178 -16.68 -2.50 1.23
CA LEU A 178 -16.57 -1.07 1.51
C LEU A 178 -17.93 -0.36 1.36
N TYR A 179 -18.67 -0.66 0.29
CA TYR A 179 -20.00 -0.10 0.06
C TYR A 179 -20.99 -0.51 1.16
N SER A 180 -20.98 -1.78 1.55
CA SER A 180 -21.84 -2.31 2.61
C SER A 180 -21.50 -1.67 3.96
N ALA A 181 -20.21 -1.48 4.24
CA ALA A 181 -19.75 -0.82 5.45
C ALA A 181 -20.24 0.63 5.53
N ILE A 182 -20.10 1.40 4.44
CA ILE A 182 -20.58 2.79 4.36
C ILE A 182 -22.10 2.87 4.55
N LYS A 183 -22.86 1.99 3.90
CA LYS A 183 -24.33 1.98 3.97
C LYS A 183 -24.83 1.68 5.39
N TYR A 184 -24.19 0.77 6.13
CA TYR A 184 -24.59 0.39 7.48
C TYR A 184 -24.45 1.54 8.49
N LYS A 185 -23.56 2.51 8.25
CA LYS A 185 -23.38 3.70 9.10
C LYS A 185 -24.42 4.80 8.83
N SER A 186 -25.15 4.72 7.71
CA SER A 186 -26.15 5.72 7.30
C SER A 186 -27.57 5.42 7.81
N ASN A 187 -27.80 4.24 8.39
CA ASN A 187 -29.03 3.85 9.10
C ASN A 187 -28.80 3.90 10.61
#